data_AF-A0A7J4RAN8-F1
#
_entry.id   AF-A0A7J4RAN8-F1
#
_cell.length_a   1.000
_cell.length_b   1.000
_cell.length_c   1.000
_cell.angle_alpha   90.00
_cell.angle_beta   90.00
_cell.angle_gamma   90.00
#
_symmetry.space_group_name_H-M   'P 1'
#
loop_
_entity.id
_entity.type
_entity.pdbx_description
1 polymer ?
#
loop_
_entity_poly.entity_id
_entity_poly.type
_entity_poly.pdbx_seq_one_letter_code
_entity_poly.pdbx_strand_id
1 'polypeptide(L)'
;MARRGRLAVLLVAMMLSMTLSGCFGSTTPSSEEKVVETYPDIYERHTLEWNWTGSYSRVLEDGPYEPLPVQEVNIEVDTSGTWEGGPNTAEVHLSYWLPSNTEEGEQVPVIAVVSPYFDYGSPGSQSSPTNVVSAGRGEFIYDNFVPHGYALAQVAVFATEESTGCFDYRGDGEGLG
;
A
#
# COMPACT_ATOMS: atom_id res chain seq x y z
N MET A 1 -37.18 76.62 6.22
CA MET A 1 -35.91 75.89 6.50
C MET A 1 -36.06 74.36 6.57
N ALA A 2 -37.18 73.80 7.06
CA ALA A 2 -37.35 72.35 7.28
C ALA A 2 -37.31 71.44 6.03
N ARG A 3 -37.59 71.96 4.82
CA ARG A 3 -37.68 71.14 3.59
C ARG A 3 -36.30 70.74 3.01
N ARG A 4 -35.27 71.57 3.23
CA ARG A 4 -33.89 71.29 2.78
C ARG A 4 -33.17 70.29 3.69
N GLY A 5 -33.45 70.30 4.99
CA GLY A 5 -32.92 69.33 5.95
C GLY A 5 -33.42 67.89 5.69
N ARG A 6 -34.69 67.73 5.30
CA ARG A 6 -35.25 66.41 4.94
C ARG A 6 -34.61 65.82 3.68
N LEU A 7 -34.27 66.65 2.69
CA LEU A 7 -33.54 66.21 1.49
C LEU A 7 -32.09 65.80 1.83
N ALA A 8 -31.42 66.54 2.70
CA ALA A 8 -30.06 66.21 3.14
C ALA A 8 -30.01 64.88 3.91
N VAL A 9 -31.00 64.64 4.79
CA VAL A 9 -31.11 63.36 5.53
C VAL A 9 -31.39 62.19 4.58
N LEU A 10 -32.22 62.38 3.55
CA LEU A 10 -32.47 61.37 2.53
C LEU A 10 -31.22 61.03 1.72
N LEU A 11 -30.42 62.04 1.33
CA LEU A 11 -29.19 61.82 0.58
C LEU A 11 -28.12 61.11 1.41
N VAL A 12 -27.97 61.47 2.70
CA VAL A 12 -27.05 60.79 3.62
C VAL A 12 -27.48 59.34 3.85
N ALA A 13 -28.77 59.07 4.02
CA ALA A 13 -29.30 57.71 4.16
C ALA A 13 -29.06 56.86 2.90
N MET A 14 -29.17 57.47 1.71
CA MET A 14 -28.91 56.79 0.43
C MET A 14 -27.42 56.52 0.18
N MET A 15 -26.52 57.38 0.67
CA MET A 15 -25.08 57.12 0.60
C MET A 15 -24.63 56.06 1.63
N LEU A 16 -25.28 56.00 2.81
CA LEU A 16 -25.04 54.95 3.80
C LEU A 16 -25.58 53.57 3.39
N SER A 17 -26.64 53.50 2.57
CA SER A 17 -27.16 52.22 2.09
C SER A 17 -26.25 51.56 1.05
N MET A 18 -25.49 52.36 0.28
CA MET A 18 -24.50 51.84 -0.67
C MET A 18 -23.33 51.12 0.01
N THR A 19 -22.91 51.56 1.21
CA THR A 19 -21.82 50.90 1.96
C THR A 19 -22.27 49.61 2.68
N LEU A 20 -23.57 49.48 2.98
CA LEU A 20 -24.14 48.26 3.57
C LEU A 20 -24.46 47.16 2.54
N SER A 21 -24.52 47.51 1.24
CA SER A 21 -24.84 46.56 0.17
C SER A 21 -23.73 45.53 -0.10
N GLY A 22 -22.53 45.73 0.47
CA GLY A 22 -21.38 44.83 0.33
C GLY A 22 -21.27 43.72 1.38
N CYS A 23 -22.11 43.71 2.44
CA CYS A 23 -22.01 42.75 3.55
C CYS A 23 -23.17 41.74 3.64
N PHE A 24 -24.18 41.83 2.77
CA PHE A 24 -25.36 40.94 2.78
C PHE A 24 -25.47 40.02 1.57
N GLY A 25 -24.46 40.00 0.70
CA GLY A 25 -24.28 38.88 -0.20
C GLY A 25 -23.85 37.70 0.66
N SER A 26 -24.72 36.72 0.87
CA SER A 26 -24.27 35.38 1.15
C SER A 26 -23.37 35.02 -0.02
N THR A 27 -22.06 35.17 0.16
CA THR A 27 -21.10 34.35 -0.57
C THR A 27 -21.53 32.95 -0.19
N THR A 28 -22.39 32.34 -1.01
CA THR A 28 -22.28 30.91 -1.22
C THR A 28 -20.83 30.79 -1.63
N PRO A 29 -19.91 30.31 -0.77
CA PRO A 29 -18.68 29.84 -1.36
C PRO A 29 -19.19 28.90 -2.44
N SER A 30 -18.81 29.17 -3.70
CA SER A 30 -18.88 28.13 -4.71
C SER A 30 -18.46 26.89 -3.96
N SER A 31 -19.36 25.91 -3.86
CA SER A 31 -19.00 24.59 -3.39
C SER A 31 -17.93 24.15 -4.37
N GLU A 32 -16.69 24.58 -4.12
CA GLU A 32 -15.53 23.75 -4.27
C GLU A 32 -16.02 22.48 -3.63
N GLU A 33 -16.41 21.52 -4.47
CA GLU A 33 -16.56 20.15 -4.06
C GLU A 33 -15.30 19.91 -3.25
N LYS A 34 -15.43 19.89 -1.92
CA LYS A 34 -14.35 19.41 -1.07
C LYS A 34 -14.12 18.03 -1.63
N VAL A 35 -13.04 17.89 -2.39
CA VAL A 35 -12.47 16.59 -2.69
C VAL A 35 -12.37 15.97 -1.31
N VAL A 36 -13.23 15.00 -1.04
CA VAL A 36 -13.16 14.25 0.21
C VAL A 36 -11.83 13.55 0.07
N GLU A 37 -10.77 14.15 0.60
CA GLU A 37 -9.46 13.51 0.58
C GLU A 37 -9.67 12.17 1.27
N THR A 38 -9.45 11.11 0.50
CA THR A 38 -9.59 9.73 0.96
C THR A 38 -8.67 9.44 2.14
N TYR A 39 -7.67 10.30 2.37
CA TYR A 39 -6.68 10.18 3.43
C TYR A 39 -6.61 11.45 4.26
N PRO A 40 -6.28 11.36 5.56
CA PRO A 40 -6.00 12.52 6.38
C PRO A 40 -4.82 13.33 5.83
N ASP A 41 -4.89 14.66 6.02
CA ASP A 41 -3.83 15.61 5.66
C ASP A 41 -2.49 15.18 6.27
N ILE A 42 -1.42 15.24 5.47
CA ILE A 42 -0.09 14.76 5.89
C ILE A 42 0.42 15.45 7.16
N TYR A 43 0.09 16.72 7.37
CA TYR A 43 0.47 17.49 8.55
C TYR A 43 -0.41 17.16 9.75
N GLU A 44 -1.61 16.62 9.56
CA GLU A 44 -2.52 16.19 10.65
C GLU A 44 -2.31 14.73 11.08
N ARG A 45 -1.64 13.89 10.27
CA ARG A 45 -1.43 12.45 10.58
C ARG A 45 -0.77 12.17 11.93
N HIS A 46 0.01 13.10 12.46
CA HIS A 46 0.66 12.96 13.77
C HIS A 46 -0.31 13.06 14.96
N THR A 47 -1.53 13.58 14.76
CA THR A 47 -2.56 13.68 15.80
C THR A 47 -3.53 12.50 15.80
N LEU A 48 -3.34 11.53 14.89
CA LEU A 48 -4.17 10.34 14.81
C LEU A 48 -3.79 9.32 15.89
N GLU A 49 -4.75 8.49 16.27
CA GLU A 49 -4.54 7.38 17.20
C GLU A 49 -3.96 6.19 16.44
N TRP A 50 -2.66 5.95 16.60
CA TRP A 50 -1.94 4.87 15.94
C TRP A 50 -1.79 3.67 16.87
N ASN A 51 -1.93 2.47 16.31
CA ASN A 51 -1.63 1.23 17.03
C ASN A 51 -0.11 0.98 17.09
N TRP A 52 0.49 1.18 18.26
CA TRP A 52 1.92 0.97 18.53
C TRP A 52 2.24 -0.30 19.32
N THR A 53 1.28 -1.23 19.44
CA THR A 53 1.44 -2.41 20.30
C THR A 53 2.28 -3.53 19.68
N GLY A 54 2.45 -3.52 18.36
CA GLY A 54 3.18 -4.53 17.59
C GLY A 54 4.69 -4.30 17.47
N SER A 55 5.37 -5.26 16.85
CA SER A 55 6.82 -5.21 16.53
C SER A 55 7.14 -4.48 15.22
N TYR A 56 6.13 -4.14 14.44
CA TYR A 56 6.23 -3.49 13.12
C TYR A 56 5.18 -2.38 12.99
N SER A 57 5.35 -1.50 12.00
CA SER A 57 4.43 -0.39 11.74
C SER A 57 3.09 -0.90 11.19
N ARG A 58 1.98 -0.40 11.74
CA ARG A 58 0.62 -0.69 11.27
C ARG A 58 0.04 0.46 10.46
N VAL A 59 -0.81 0.14 9.49
CA VAL A 59 -1.71 1.12 8.87
C VAL A 59 -2.75 1.61 9.89
N LEU A 60 -3.42 2.73 9.57
CA LEU A 60 -4.32 3.40 10.51
C LEU A 60 -5.56 2.56 10.85
N GLU A 61 -6.14 1.93 9.84
CA GLU A 61 -7.34 1.09 9.94
C GLU A 61 -7.05 -0.27 9.31
N ASP A 62 -7.62 -1.33 9.86
CA ASP A 62 -7.51 -2.66 9.26
C ASP A 62 -8.39 -2.73 7.99
N GLY A 63 -7.92 -3.45 6.98
CA GLY A 63 -8.64 -3.57 5.71
C GLY A 63 -9.80 -4.59 5.79
N PRO A 64 -10.75 -4.55 4.84
CA PRO A 64 -11.97 -5.37 4.90
C PRO A 64 -11.76 -6.83 4.49
N TYR A 65 -10.61 -7.19 3.91
CA TYR A 65 -10.35 -8.53 3.39
C TYR A 65 -9.55 -9.36 4.38
N GLU A 66 -9.66 -10.69 4.24
CA GLU A 66 -8.91 -11.63 5.05
C GLU A 66 -7.92 -12.40 4.16
N PRO A 67 -6.75 -12.79 4.68
CA PRO A 67 -5.82 -13.64 3.96
C PRO A 67 -6.40 -15.05 3.80
N LEU A 68 -6.43 -15.54 2.55
CA LEU A 68 -6.76 -16.93 2.24
C LEU A 68 -5.61 -17.87 2.63
N PRO A 69 -5.87 -19.18 2.75
CA PRO A 69 -4.81 -20.16 3.01
C PRO A 69 -3.65 -20.05 2.02
N VAL A 70 -2.43 -20.33 2.52
CA VAL A 70 -1.21 -20.32 1.72
C VAL A 70 -1.32 -21.28 0.53
N GLN A 71 -0.81 -20.85 -0.61
CA GLN A 71 -0.66 -21.67 -1.81
C GLN A 71 0.80 -21.72 -2.20
N GLU A 72 1.26 -22.88 -2.68
CA GLU A 72 2.66 -23.13 -3.04
C GLU A 72 2.73 -23.59 -4.49
N VAL A 73 3.75 -23.15 -5.23
CA VAL A 73 3.96 -23.52 -6.63
C VAL A 73 5.45 -23.52 -6.98
N ASN A 74 5.83 -24.46 -7.84
CA ASN A 74 7.13 -24.47 -8.52
C ASN A 74 6.94 -23.98 -9.95
N ILE A 75 7.76 -23.01 -10.34
CA ILE A 75 7.75 -22.43 -11.68
C ILE A 75 9.04 -22.80 -12.40
N GLU A 76 8.90 -23.49 -13.54
CA GLU A 76 10.01 -23.77 -14.44
C GLU A 76 10.46 -22.48 -15.13
N VAL A 77 11.76 -22.20 -15.05
CA VAL A 77 12.44 -21.06 -15.66
C VAL A 77 13.50 -21.59 -16.62
N ASP A 78 13.54 -21.04 -17.83
CA ASP A 78 14.62 -21.30 -18.79
C ASP A 78 15.90 -20.59 -18.34
N THR A 79 16.93 -21.37 -18.02
CA THR A 79 18.24 -20.90 -17.57
C THR A 79 19.34 -21.22 -18.58
N SER A 80 18.95 -21.48 -19.84
CA SER A 80 19.87 -21.79 -20.92
C SER A 80 20.89 -20.66 -21.13
N GLY A 81 22.17 -20.96 -20.92
CA GLY A 81 23.25 -19.99 -21.09
C GLY A 81 23.45 -19.03 -19.93
N THR A 82 22.68 -19.16 -18.85
CA THR A 82 22.84 -18.35 -17.63
C THR A 82 24.11 -18.72 -16.87
N TRP A 83 24.37 -20.03 -16.71
CA TRP A 83 25.51 -20.54 -15.96
C TRP A 83 26.42 -21.40 -16.85
N GLU A 84 27.72 -21.15 -16.80
CA GLU A 84 28.69 -21.98 -17.52
C GLU A 84 28.68 -23.42 -16.96
N GLY A 85 28.16 -24.37 -17.75
CA GLY A 85 28.00 -25.76 -17.34
C GLY A 85 26.81 -26.03 -16.40
N GLY A 86 25.95 -25.05 -16.15
CA GLY A 86 24.73 -25.22 -15.37
C GLY A 86 23.58 -25.84 -16.17
N PRO A 87 22.44 -26.12 -15.51
CA PRO A 87 21.27 -26.67 -16.18
C PRO A 87 20.63 -25.63 -17.11
N ASN A 88 19.95 -26.11 -18.15
CA ASN A 88 19.18 -25.27 -19.09
C ASN A 88 17.78 -24.90 -18.56
N THR A 89 17.31 -25.57 -17.51
CA THR A 89 16.08 -25.23 -16.81
C THR A 89 16.30 -25.32 -15.31
N ALA A 90 15.57 -24.50 -14.56
CA ALA A 90 15.52 -24.55 -13.10
C ALA A 90 14.10 -24.26 -12.61
N GLU A 91 13.76 -24.78 -11.44
CA GLU A 91 12.48 -24.57 -10.77
C GLU A 91 12.65 -23.52 -9.68
N VAL A 92 11.76 -22.54 -9.64
CA VAL A 92 11.65 -21.54 -8.57
C VAL A 92 10.44 -21.86 -7.72
N HIS A 93 10.67 -22.12 -6.44
CA HIS A 93 9.63 -22.31 -5.46
C HIS A 93 9.13 -20.97 -4.92
N LEU A 94 7.81 -20.80 -4.90
CA LEU A 94 7.18 -19.67 -4.22
C LEU A 94 5.91 -20.07 -3.50
N SER A 95 5.67 -19.38 -2.39
CA SER A 95 4.43 -19.44 -1.61
C SER A 95 3.73 -18.10 -1.65
N TYR A 96 2.40 -18.09 -1.70
CA TYR A 96 1.62 -16.86 -1.75
C TYR A 96 0.31 -16.92 -0.98
N TRP A 97 -0.15 -15.75 -0.56
CA TRP A 97 -1.41 -15.51 0.11
C TRP A 97 -2.21 -14.51 -0.71
N LEU A 98 -3.42 -14.91 -1.06
CA LEU A 98 -4.38 -14.05 -1.74
C LEU A 98 -5.35 -13.42 -0.73
N PRO A 99 -5.78 -12.18 -0.93
CA PRO A 99 -6.88 -11.60 -0.17
C PRO A 99 -8.22 -12.17 -0.61
N SER A 100 -9.21 -12.21 0.30
CA SER A 100 -10.51 -12.86 0.08
C SER A 100 -11.32 -12.30 -1.10
N ASN A 101 -11.13 -11.04 -1.51
CA ASN A 101 -11.77 -10.50 -2.72
C ASN A 101 -11.37 -11.22 -4.02
N THR A 102 -10.25 -11.94 -4.02
CA THR A 102 -9.88 -12.77 -5.18
C THR A 102 -10.85 -13.93 -5.40
N GLU A 103 -11.59 -14.39 -4.38
CA GLU A 103 -12.64 -15.39 -4.53
C GLU A 103 -13.83 -14.86 -5.35
N GLU A 104 -14.02 -13.54 -5.39
CA GLU A 104 -15.02 -12.85 -6.22
C GLU A 104 -14.52 -12.62 -7.66
N GLY A 105 -13.28 -13.03 -7.96
CA GLY A 105 -12.65 -12.86 -9.27
C GLY A 105 -11.94 -11.53 -9.46
N GLU A 106 -11.73 -10.75 -8.40
CA GLU A 106 -10.96 -9.51 -8.47
C GLU A 106 -9.48 -9.77 -8.75
N GLN A 107 -8.89 -8.97 -9.63
CA GLN A 107 -7.45 -8.95 -9.85
C GLN A 107 -6.79 -8.00 -8.85
N VAL A 108 -5.77 -8.48 -8.15
CA VAL A 108 -5.10 -7.74 -7.08
C VAL A 108 -3.62 -7.53 -7.39
N PRO A 109 -3.01 -6.41 -6.93
CA PRO A 109 -1.57 -6.22 -6.98
C PRO A 109 -0.84 -7.24 -6.08
N VAL A 110 0.37 -7.62 -6.47
CA VAL A 110 1.21 -8.56 -5.72
C VAL A 110 2.43 -7.83 -5.15
N ILE A 111 2.69 -8.01 -3.86
CA ILE A 111 3.95 -7.62 -3.22
C ILE A 111 4.80 -8.88 -3.06
N ALA A 112 5.94 -8.94 -3.76
CA ALA A 112 6.84 -10.09 -3.73
C ALA A 112 8.06 -9.83 -2.84
N VAL A 113 8.37 -10.78 -1.96
CA VAL A 113 9.61 -10.85 -1.21
C VAL A 113 10.48 -11.94 -1.82
N VAL A 114 11.45 -11.54 -2.64
CA VAL A 114 12.42 -12.45 -3.26
C VAL A 114 13.68 -12.48 -2.38
N SER A 115 14.07 -13.66 -1.89
CA SER A 115 15.17 -13.74 -0.91
C SER A 115 15.98 -15.04 -1.02
N PRO A 116 17.33 -14.98 -0.93
CA PRO A 116 18.21 -16.15 -0.87
C PRO A 116 18.23 -16.84 0.49
N TYR A 117 17.35 -16.41 1.39
CA TYR A 117 17.43 -16.78 2.79
C TYR A 117 16.15 -17.49 3.26
N PHE A 118 15.27 -17.95 2.37
CA PHE A 118 14.26 -18.94 2.74
C PHE A 118 14.92 -20.31 2.86
N ASP A 119 14.48 -21.13 3.81
CA ASP A 119 15.11 -22.43 4.09
C ASP A 119 14.11 -23.42 4.73
N TYR A 120 14.14 -24.68 4.28
CA TYR A 120 13.51 -25.82 4.95
C TYR A 120 14.54 -26.51 5.85
N GLY A 121 14.98 -25.81 6.89
CA GLY A 121 16.07 -26.28 7.74
C GLY A 121 15.67 -27.26 8.86
N SER A 122 16.63 -28.07 9.30
CA SER A 122 16.57 -28.83 10.57
C SER A 122 16.67 -27.91 11.81
N PRO A 123 16.28 -28.36 13.02
CA PRO A 123 16.22 -27.53 14.22
C PRO A 123 17.53 -26.75 14.46
N GLY A 124 17.48 -25.42 14.36
CA GLY A 124 18.64 -24.53 14.42
C GLY A 124 18.91 -23.70 13.16
N SER A 125 18.13 -23.89 12.07
CA SER A 125 18.16 -22.98 10.93
C SER A 125 17.68 -21.57 11.31
N GLN A 126 18.32 -20.55 10.74
CA GLN A 126 18.12 -19.14 11.05
C GLN A 126 16.93 -18.52 10.28
N SER A 127 16.25 -19.28 9.41
CA SER A 127 15.20 -18.77 8.53
C SER A 127 14.00 -19.69 8.43
N SER A 128 12.83 -19.11 8.15
CA SER A 128 11.60 -19.84 7.83
C SER A 128 11.54 -20.22 6.35
N PRO A 129 10.79 -21.29 5.98
CA PRO A 129 10.43 -21.55 4.59
C PRO A 129 9.49 -20.46 4.05
N THR A 130 9.29 -20.45 2.73
CA THR A 130 8.43 -19.50 2.01
C THR A 130 6.96 -19.62 2.40
N ASN A 131 6.47 -20.77 2.85
CA ASN A 131 5.07 -20.92 3.28
C ASN A 131 4.79 -20.46 4.71
N VAL A 132 5.79 -19.89 5.38
CA VAL A 132 5.67 -19.31 6.72
C VAL A 132 5.97 -17.82 6.66
N VAL A 133 4.97 -17.00 7.04
CA VAL A 133 5.14 -15.57 7.27
C VAL A 133 5.91 -15.37 8.57
N SER A 134 6.93 -14.50 8.57
CA SER A 134 7.74 -14.24 9.77
C SER A 134 8.05 -12.75 9.93
N ALA A 135 8.38 -12.32 11.15
CA ALA A 135 8.66 -10.92 11.46
C ALA A 135 9.72 -10.26 10.54
N GLY A 136 10.73 -11.02 10.12
CA GLY A 136 11.76 -10.53 9.19
C GLY A 136 11.40 -10.67 7.70
N ARG A 137 10.31 -11.38 7.37
CA ARG A 137 9.93 -11.76 6.00
C ARG A 137 8.42 -11.70 5.88
N GLY A 138 7.90 -10.53 5.52
CA GLY A 138 6.53 -10.39 5.07
C GLY A 138 5.46 -10.21 6.15
N GLU A 139 5.73 -10.36 7.46
CA GLU A 139 4.68 -10.19 8.50
C GLU A 139 3.99 -8.82 8.44
N PHE A 140 4.76 -7.73 8.36
CA PHE A 140 4.17 -6.39 8.21
C PHE A 140 3.42 -6.22 6.89
N ILE A 141 3.78 -6.97 5.84
CA ILE A 141 3.09 -6.91 4.53
C ILE A 141 1.78 -7.69 4.62
N TYR A 142 1.86 -8.90 5.18
CA TYR A 142 0.75 -9.80 5.40
C TYR A 142 -0.35 -9.11 6.22
N ASP A 143 0.00 -8.53 7.37
CA ASP A 143 -0.99 -7.96 8.28
C ASP A 143 -1.52 -6.59 7.83
N ASN A 144 -0.75 -5.80 7.07
CA ASN A 144 -1.21 -4.47 6.63
C ASN A 144 -1.82 -4.47 5.24
N PHE A 145 -1.20 -5.14 4.27
CA PHE A 145 -1.54 -4.96 2.86
C PHE A 145 -2.47 -6.05 2.33
N VAL A 146 -2.41 -7.28 2.85
CA VAL A 146 -3.35 -8.33 2.43
C VAL A 146 -4.79 -7.95 2.75
N PRO A 147 -5.11 -7.44 3.96
CA PRO A 147 -6.46 -6.93 4.23
C PRO A 147 -6.91 -5.77 3.33
N HIS A 148 -5.97 -5.07 2.69
CA HIS A 148 -6.22 -3.97 1.77
C HIS A 148 -6.23 -4.40 0.29
N GLY A 149 -6.30 -5.70 0.01
CA GLY A 149 -6.47 -6.21 -1.34
C GLY A 149 -5.14 -6.35 -2.10
N TYR A 150 -4.02 -6.57 -1.42
CA TYR A 150 -2.76 -6.98 -2.04
C TYR A 150 -2.52 -8.47 -1.80
N ALA A 151 -1.98 -9.19 -2.77
CA ALA A 151 -1.41 -10.51 -2.52
C ALA A 151 0.03 -10.39 -1.98
N LEU A 152 0.43 -11.30 -1.11
CA LEU A 152 1.82 -11.48 -0.68
C LEU A 152 2.38 -12.71 -1.39
N ALA A 153 3.56 -12.59 -2.01
CA ALA A 153 4.33 -13.72 -2.51
C ALA A 153 5.71 -13.76 -1.86
N GLN A 154 6.16 -14.93 -1.45
CA GLN A 154 7.49 -15.20 -0.93
C GLN A 154 8.19 -16.15 -1.89
N VAL A 155 9.32 -15.71 -2.46
CA VAL A 155 10.02 -16.41 -3.54
C VAL A 155 11.43 -16.76 -3.07
N ALA A 156 11.77 -18.04 -3.12
CA ALA A 156 13.13 -18.52 -2.88
C ALA A 156 13.93 -18.42 -4.18
N VAL A 157 15.10 -17.79 -4.14
CA VAL A 157 15.97 -17.73 -5.32
C VAL A 157 16.54 -19.11 -5.67
N PHE A 158 17.17 -19.23 -6.83
CA PHE A 158 17.79 -20.47 -7.28
C PHE A 158 18.71 -21.11 -6.23
N ALA A 159 18.67 -22.43 -6.16
CA ALA A 159 19.43 -23.26 -5.23
C ALA A 159 19.23 -22.93 -3.73
N THR A 160 18.13 -22.27 -3.37
CA THR A 160 17.70 -22.06 -1.98
C THR A 160 16.34 -22.70 -1.72
N GLU A 161 16.07 -23.06 -0.48
CA GLU A 161 14.83 -23.75 -0.11
C GLU A 161 14.53 -24.97 -1.02
N GLU A 162 13.39 -24.98 -1.73
CA GLU A 162 12.99 -26.03 -2.68
C GLU A 162 13.31 -25.66 -4.14
N SER A 163 13.84 -24.46 -4.39
CA SER A 163 14.27 -24.03 -5.72
C SER A 163 15.51 -24.80 -6.19
N THR A 164 15.57 -25.11 -7.49
CA THR A 164 16.72 -25.80 -8.12
C THR A 164 17.64 -24.81 -8.84
N GLY A 165 18.54 -25.28 -9.71
CA GLY A 165 19.51 -24.44 -10.42
C GLY A 165 20.83 -24.23 -9.66
N CYS A 166 21.53 -23.14 -9.96
CA CYS A 166 22.79 -22.78 -9.32
C CYS A 166 22.63 -21.49 -8.51
N PHE A 167 23.23 -21.46 -7.31
CA PHE A 167 23.29 -20.23 -6.52
C PHE A 167 24.27 -19.27 -7.17
N ASP A 168 23.78 -18.11 -7.60
CA ASP A 168 24.54 -17.14 -8.39
C ASP A 168 24.44 -15.77 -7.75
N TYR A 169 25.17 -15.61 -6.65
CA TYR A 169 25.04 -14.46 -5.76
C TYR A 169 25.20 -13.13 -6.49
N ARG A 170 24.09 -12.41 -6.67
CA ARG A 170 24.02 -11.14 -7.45
C ARG A 170 24.52 -11.27 -8.90
N GLY A 171 24.62 -12.48 -9.42
CA GLY A 171 24.95 -12.74 -10.81
C GLY A 171 23.72 -12.69 -11.70
N ASP A 172 23.92 -12.97 -12.98
CA ASP A 172 22.88 -12.92 -13.99
C ASP A 172 21.75 -13.92 -13.68
N GLY A 173 22.05 -15.07 -13.05
CA GLY A 173 21.03 -16.01 -12.64
C GLY A 173 20.05 -15.49 -11.59
N GLU A 174 20.45 -14.57 -10.71
CA GLU A 174 19.55 -13.99 -9.70
C GLU A 174 19.02 -12.61 -10.09
N GLY A 175 19.74 -11.90 -10.97
CA GLY A 175 19.53 -10.49 -11.30
C GLY A 175 18.95 -10.20 -12.68
N LEU A 176 18.75 -11.21 -13.53
CA LEU A 176 18.12 -11.01 -14.85
C LEU A 176 16.61 -10.77 -14.68
N GLY A 177 16.26 -9.48 -14.59
CA GLY A 177 14.97 -8.94 -14.97
C GLY A 177 14.97 -8.48 -16.42
#